data_AF-A0A7X9KM55-F1
#
_entry.id   AF-A0A7X9KM55-F1
#
_cell.length_a   1.000
_cell.length_b   1.000
_cell.length_c   1.000
_cell.angle_alpha   90.00
_cell.angle_beta   90.00
_cell.angle_gamma   90.00
#
_symmetry.space_group_name_H-M   'P 1'
#
loop_
_entity.id
_entity.type
_entity.pdbx_description
1 polymer ?
#
loop_
_entity_poly.entity_id
_entity_poly.type
_entity_poly.pdbx_seq_one_letter_code
_entity_poly.pdbx_strand_id
1 'polypeptide(L)'
;MIASASATALTTAVVTIAILMVGTWVVSLLLKNASIVDIVWGFGFVCVAWAVRFNVDGLAARQNLLVAMTTVWGLRLAGYLFWRNHGKPE
;
A
#
# COMPACT_ATOMS: atom_id res chain seq x y z
N MET A 1 -19.05 18.05 -11.15
CA MET A 1 -18.99 17.19 -9.93
C MET A 1 -18.10 15.93 -10.08
N ILE A 2 -17.86 15.38 -11.29
CA ILE A 2 -16.96 14.20 -11.45
C ILE A 2 -15.47 14.59 -11.32
N ALA A 3 -15.09 15.78 -11.79
CA ALA A 3 -13.70 16.26 -11.72
C ALA A 3 -13.20 16.45 -10.28
N SER A 4 -14.06 16.87 -9.34
CA SER A 4 -13.69 17.07 -7.93
C SER A 4 -13.45 15.75 -7.20
N ALA A 5 -14.22 14.69 -7.50
CA ALA A 5 -14.03 13.37 -6.90
C ALA A 5 -12.78 12.64 -7.44
N SER A 6 -12.45 12.88 -8.71
CA SER A 6 -11.24 12.33 -9.33
C SER A 6 -9.98 13.02 -8.79
N ALA A 7 -10.06 14.33 -8.59
CA ALA A 7 -8.98 15.12 -7.99
C ALA A 7 -8.71 14.69 -6.54
N THR A 8 -9.74 14.54 -5.69
CA THR A 8 -9.56 14.05 -4.32
C THR A 8 -8.97 12.65 -4.28
N ALA A 9 -9.40 11.75 -5.17
CA ALA A 9 -8.81 10.40 -5.29
C ALA A 9 -7.30 10.45 -5.61
N LEU A 10 -6.91 11.25 -6.60
CA LEU A 10 -5.52 11.40 -7.03
C LEU A 10 -4.66 12.04 -5.94
N THR A 11 -5.13 13.11 -5.30
CA THR A 11 -4.40 13.77 -4.21
C THR A 11 -4.22 12.82 -3.02
N THR A 12 -5.26 12.07 -2.65
CA THR A 12 -5.18 11.08 -1.57
C THR A 12 -4.16 9.99 -1.92
N ALA A 13 -4.21 9.45 -3.14
CA ALA A 13 -3.25 8.43 -3.58
C ALA A 13 -1.80 8.94 -3.55
N VAL A 14 -1.55 10.15 -4.07
CA VAL A 14 -0.20 10.75 -4.07
C VAL A 14 0.32 10.97 -2.66
N VAL A 15 -0.51 11.54 -1.77
CA VAL A 15 -0.12 11.80 -0.38
C VAL A 15 0.15 10.49 0.36
N THR A 16 -0.71 9.49 0.22
CA THR A 16 -0.51 8.18 0.86
C THR A 16 0.74 7.49 0.34
N ILE A 17 1.00 7.51 -0.98
CA ILE A 17 2.21 6.93 -1.56
C ILE A 17 3.47 7.68 -1.10
N ALA A 18 3.43 9.01 -1.06
CA ALA A 18 4.57 9.81 -0.63
C ALA A 18 4.93 9.54 0.84
N ILE A 19 3.92 9.50 1.73
CA ILE A 19 4.13 9.16 3.15
C ILE A 19 4.67 7.74 3.29
N LEU A 20 4.12 6.78 2.56
CA LEU A 20 4.60 5.40 2.57
C LEU A 20 6.05 5.30 2.07
N MET A 21 6.40 5.93 0.95
CA MET A 21 7.75 5.88 0.39
C MET A 21 8.77 6.55 1.31
N VAL A 22 8.47 7.73 1.84
CA VAL A 22 9.36 8.45 2.77
C VAL A 22 9.47 7.70 4.09
N GLY A 23 8.37 7.20 4.65
CA GLY A 23 8.37 6.40 5.87
C GLY A 23 9.16 5.10 5.71
N THR A 24 8.97 4.40 4.58
CA THR A 24 9.72 3.17 4.27
C THR A 24 11.20 3.46 4.11
N TRP A 25 11.55 4.58 3.48
CA TRP A 25 12.95 4.99 3.32
C TRP A 25 13.60 5.26 4.69
N VAL A 26 12.92 5.98 5.59
CA VAL A 26 13.40 6.21 6.96
C VAL A 26 13.55 4.90 7.73
N VAL A 27 12.55 4.00 7.64
CA VAL A 27 12.59 2.68 8.27
C VAL A 27 13.72 1.82 7.70
N SER A 28 13.96 1.89 6.38
CA SER A 28 15.06 1.17 5.70
C SER A 28 16.42 1.66 6.17
N LEU A 29 16.59 2.98 6.36
CA LEU A 29 17.80 3.57 6.93
C LEU A 29 18.03 3.12 8.39
N LEU A 30 16.96 3.05 9.19
CA LEU A 30 17.02 2.61 10.59
C LEU A 30 17.34 1.12 10.73
N LEU A 31 16.76 0.27 9.88
CA LEU A 31 17.01 -1.18 9.90
C LEU A 31 18.25 -1.60 9.11
N LYS A 32 18.96 -0.66 8.45
CA LYS A 32 20.09 -0.91 7.53
C LYS A 32 19.84 -2.03 6.51
N ASN A 33 18.57 -2.27 6.18
CA ASN A 33 18.13 -3.38 5.35
C ASN A 33 17.23 -2.83 4.25
N ALA A 34 17.78 -2.70 3.04
CA ALA A 34 17.06 -2.21 1.86
C ALA A 34 15.93 -3.16 1.42
N SER A 35 16.05 -4.46 1.72
CA SER A 35 15.08 -5.52 1.40
C SER A 35 13.68 -5.29 2.01
N ILE A 36 13.57 -4.49 3.07
CA ILE A 36 12.27 -4.13 3.66
C ILE A 36 11.41 -3.30 2.72
N VAL A 37 12.02 -2.53 1.81
CA VAL A 37 11.28 -1.69 0.86
C VAL A 37 10.36 -2.54 -0.01
N ASP A 38 10.77 -3.76 -0.36
CA ASP A 38 10.00 -4.67 -1.22
C ASP A 38 8.75 -5.24 -0.52
N ILE A 39 8.81 -5.50 0.81
CA ILE A 39 7.62 -5.85 1.63
C ILE A 39 6.64 -4.69 1.66
N VAL A 40 7.17 -3.52 2.03
CA VAL A 40 6.34 -2.37 2.33
C VAL A 40 5.72 -1.82 1.06
N TRP A 41 6.36 -2.01 -0.10
CA TRP A 41 5.77 -1.65 -1.39
C TRP A 41 4.47 -2.41 -1.64
N GLY A 42 4.47 -3.74 -1.49
CA GLY A 42 3.27 -4.57 -1.65
C GLY A 42 2.16 -4.23 -0.65
N PHE A 43 2.53 -3.98 0.60
CA PHE A 43 1.57 -3.60 1.66
C PHE A 43 1.04 -2.17 1.48
N GLY A 44 1.88 -1.26 1.00
CA GLY A 44 1.54 0.13 0.73
C GLY A 44 0.43 0.28 -0.30
N PHE A 45 0.44 -0.54 -1.35
CA PHE A 45 -0.66 -0.58 -2.32
C PHE A 45 -2.00 -1.03 -1.71
N VAL A 46 -1.97 -1.95 -0.74
CA VAL A 46 -3.17 -2.33 0.02
C VAL A 46 -3.68 -1.12 0.82
N CYS A 47 -2.81 -0.43 1.55
CA CYS A 47 -3.17 0.77 2.31
C CYS A 47 -3.76 1.86 1.41
N VAL A 48 -3.18 2.12 0.23
CA VAL A 48 -3.70 3.08 -0.74
C VAL A 48 -5.08 2.67 -1.26
N ALA A 49 -5.27 1.38 -1.61
CA ALA A 49 -6.56 0.89 -2.09
C ALA A 49 -7.67 1.06 -1.04
N TRP A 50 -7.37 0.82 0.24
CA TRP A 50 -8.28 1.07 1.35
C TRP A 50 -8.51 2.57 1.60
N ALA A 51 -7.47 3.40 1.53
CA ALA A 51 -7.60 4.86 1.69
C ALA A 51 -8.48 5.49 0.62
N VAL A 52 -8.33 5.07 -0.65
CA VAL A 52 -9.16 5.53 -1.77
C VAL A 52 -10.60 5.07 -1.61
N ARG A 53 -10.83 3.84 -1.11
CA ARG A 53 -12.18 3.33 -0.81
C ARG A 53 -12.93 4.20 0.21
N PHE A 54 -12.25 4.73 1.23
CA PHE A 54 -12.89 5.58 2.24
C PHE A 54 -13.13 7.02 1.79
N ASN A 55 -12.38 7.51 0.79
CA ASN A 55 -12.42 8.92 0.36
C ASN A 55 -13.22 9.15 -0.93
N VAL A 56 -13.59 8.10 -1.67
CA VAL A 56 -14.26 8.21 -2.97
C VAL A 56 -15.55 7.41 -2.96
N ASP A 57 -16.67 8.11 -3.10
CA ASP A 57 -17.96 7.48 -3.39
C ASP A 57 -18.03 7.02 -4.85
N GLY A 58 -18.35 5.75 -5.05
CA GLY A 58 -18.42 5.12 -6.36
C GLY A 58 -19.18 3.79 -6.32
N LEU A 59 -19.19 3.05 -7.42
CA LEU A 59 -19.87 1.76 -7.49
C LEU A 59 -19.20 0.76 -6.52
N ALA A 60 -19.83 0.53 -5.37
CA ALA A 60 -19.27 -0.23 -4.25
C ALA A 60 -18.77 -1.63 -4.66
N ALA A 61 -19.46 -2.30 -5.59
CA ALA A 61 -19.06 -3.63 -6.09
C ALA A 61 -17.68 -3.60 -6.78
N ARG A 62 -17.41 -2.58 -7.62
CA ARG A 62 -16.14 -2.46 -8.35
C ARG A 62 -15.00 -2.10 -7.40
N GLN A 63 -15.24 -1.20 -6.44
CA GLN A 63 -14.24 -0.84 -5.43
C GLN A 63 -13.92 -2.01 -4.51
N ASN A 64 -14.91 -2.78 -4.07
CA ASN A 64 -14.69 -4.00 -3.29
C ASN A 64 -13.84 -5.02 -4.06
N LEU A 65 -14.11 -5.21 -5.36
CA LEU A 65 -13.35 -6.14 -6.19
C LEU A 65 -11.87 -5.71 -6.30
N LEU A 66 -11.62 -4.44 -6.59
CA LEU A 66 -10.27 -3.88 -6.69
C LEU A 66 -9.52 -3.98 -5.35
N VAL A 67 -10.16 -3.56 -4.25
CA VAL A 67 -9.59 -3.66 -2.90
C VAL A 67 -9.30 -5.13 -2.56
N ALA A 68 -10.22 -6.05 -2.81
CA ALA A 68 -10.02 -7.47 -2.52
C ALA A 68 -8.85 -8.05 -3.33
N MET A 69 -8.77 -7.76 -4.64
CA MET A 69 -7.67 -8.23 -5.49
C MET A 69 -6.32 -7.67 -5.03
N THR A 70 -6.24 -6.36 -4.75
CA THR A 70 -5.02 -5.72 -4.25
C THR A 70 -4.64 -6.27 -2.87
N THR A 71 -5.62 -6.51 -1.99
CA THR A 71 -5.40 -7.05 -0.64
C THR A 71 -4.87 -8.49 -0.70
N VAL A 72 -5.47 -9.35 -1.53
CA VAL A 72 -5.00 -10.74 -1.73
C VAL A 72 -3.60 -10.77 -2.32
N TRP A 73 -3.32 -9.93 -3.31
CA TRP A 73 -1.99 -9.81 -3.90
C TRP A 73 -0.96 -9.28 -2.90
N GLY A 74 -1.28 -8.21 -2.19
CA GLY A 74 -0.38 -7.57 -1.21
C GLY A 74 -0.12 -8.46 0.00
N LEU A 75 -1.13 -9.14 0.54
CA LEU A 75 -0.96 -10.13 1.61
C LEU A 75 -0.15 -11.33 1.16
N ARG A 76 -0.33 -11.82 -0.08
CA ARG A 76 0.51 -12.90 -0.62
C ARG A 76 1.98 -12.50 -0.66
N LEU A 77 2.27 -11.28 -1.13
CA LEU A 77 3.64 -10.78 -1.25
C LEU A 77 4.27 -10.50 0.13
N ALA A 78 3.54 -9.81 1.01
CA ALA A 78 3.97 -9.50 2.36
C ALA A 78 4.15 -10.77 3.21
N GLY A 79 3.25 -11.74 3.08
CA GLY A 79 3.34 -13.03 3.76
C GLY A 79 4.54 -13.87 3.30
N TYR A 80 4.81 -13.90 1.99
CA TYR A 80 5.99 -14.61 1.46
C TYR A 80 7.29 -14.03 1.98
N LEU A 81 7.39 -12.70 2.06
CA LEU A 81 8.62 -12.05 2.53
C LEU A 81 8.73 -12.04 4.07
N PHE A 82 7.62 -11.95 4.82
CA PHE A 82 7.61 -12.18 6.28
C PHE A 82 8.07 -13.61 6.61
N TRP A 83 7.59 -14.61 5.87
CA TRP A 83 8.02 -16.00 6.00
C TRP A 83 9.52 -16.16 5.69
N ARG A 84 10.03 -15.47 4.66
CA ARG A 84 11.44 -15.55 4.26
C ARG A 84 12.39 -14.79 5.20
N ASN A 85 11.90 -13.75 5.89
CA ASN A 85 12.68 -12.98 6.85
C ASN A 85 12.62 -13.58 8.27
N HIS A 86 11.61 -14.40 8.59
CA HIS A 86 11.53 -15.20 9.83
C HIS A 86 12.51 -16.38 9.81
N GLY A 87 13.81 -16.09 9.84
CA GLY A 87 14.81 -17.16 9.91
C GLY A 87 16.28 -16.78 9.70
N LYS A 88 16.61 -15.50 9.46
CA LYS A 88 18.01 -15.05 9.49
C LYS A 88 18.26 -14.18 10.72
N PRO A 89 18.86 -14.74 11.78
CA PRO A 89 19.66 -13.92 12.70
C PRO A 89 20.89 -13.44 11.92
N GLU A 90 20.90 -12.18 11.52
CA GLU A 90 22.14 -11.42 11.29
C GLU A 90 21.99 -10.00 11.86
#